data_AF-A0A7K2XJ80-F1
#
_entry.id   AF-A0A7K2XJ80-F1
#
_cell.length_a   1.000
_cell.length_b   1.000
_cell.length_c   1.000
_cell.angle_alpha   90.00
_cell.angle_beta   90.00
_cell.angle_gamma   90.00
#
_symmetry.space_group_name_H-M   'P 1'
#
loop_
_entity.id
_entity.type
_entity.pdbx_description
1 polymer ?
#
loop_
_entity_poly.entity_id
_entity_poly.type
_entity_poly.pdbx_seq_one_letter_code
_entity_poly.pdbx_strand_id
1 'polypeptide(L)'
;MFHAAVLDLPFPPHSHPDRAPAARLHREWLERHEGLAGAVDAAVYDRWDVPRLAALTSPDCATGDLALAADLLGFYFLFDDGFDTGLGRAPARVAEVCTRLTALLHGDGPAPGAR
;
A
#
# COMPACT_ATOMS: atom_id res chain seq x y z
N MET A 1 -13.68 -24.99 15.85
CA MET A 1 -13.82 -23.53 16.04
C MET A 1 -12.47 -23.01 16.50
N PHE A 2 -11.78 -22.22 15.68
CA PHE A 2 -10.60 -21.49 16.13
C PHE A 2 -11.10 -20.25 16.87
N HIS A 3 -10.86 -20.17 18.16
CA HIS A 3 -11.00 -18.91 18.89
C HIS A 3 -9.77 -18.09 18.50
N ALA A 4 -9.94 -17.16 17.56
CA ALA A 4 -8.88 -16.21 17.25
C ALA A 4 -8.62 -15.40 18.53
N ALA A 5 -7.35 -15.31 18.93
CA ALA A 5 -6.97 -14.41 20.01
C ALA A 5 -7.30 -12.98 19.56
N VAL A 6 -8.08 -12.25 20.36
CA VAL A 6 -8.36 -10.84 20.16
C VAL A 6 -7.45 -10.05 21.09
N LEU A 7 -6.84 -8.98 20.57
CA LEU A 7 -6.11 -8.04 21.40
C LEU A 7 -7.12 -7.17 22.17
N ASP A 8 -7.09 -7.23 23.49
CA ASP A 8 -7.94 -6.39 24.34
C ASP A 8 -7.39 -4.95 24.36
N LEU A 9 -8.15 -4.03 23.79
CA LEU A 9 -7.81 -2.61 23.67
C LEU A 9 -8.84 -1.78 24.45
N PRO A 10 -8.42 -0.81 25.28
CA PRO A 10 -9.33 -0.03 26.13
C PRO A 10 -10.07 1.09 25.36
N PHE A 11 -10.28 0.91 24.05
CA PHE A 11 -10.96 1.86 23.17
C PHE A 11 -11.60 1.11 21.99
N PRO A 12 -12.73 1.60 21.45
CA PRO A 12 -13.35 0.99 20.28
C PRO A 12 -12.55 1.30 19.01
N PRO A 13 -12.63 0.45 17.98
CA PRO A 13 -12.09 0.79 16.67
C PRO A 13 -12.88 1.96 16.06
N HIS A 14 -12.17 2.88 15.42
CA HIS A 14 -12.74 3.94 14.59
C HIS A 14 -12.42 3.68 13.12
N SER A 15 -13.34 4.06 12.24
CA SER A 15 -13.20 3.91 10.79
C SER A 15 -13.70 5.16 10.10
N HIS A 16 -12.96 5.61 9.09
CA HIS A 16 -13.41 6.69 8.22
C HIS A 16 -14.71 6.29 7.50
N PRO A 17 -15.71 7.18 7.37
CA PRO A 17 -16.99 6.87 6.72
C PRO A 17 -16.88 6.70 5.19
N ASP A 18 -16.00 7.46 4.53
CA ASP A 18 -15.89 7.52 3.07
C ASP A 18 -15.05 6.40 2.42
N ARG A 19 -15.15 5.16 2.92
CA ARG A 19 -14.40 4.01 2.37
C ARG A 19 -14.70 3.74 0.90
N ALA A 20 -15.97 3.80 0.48
CA ALA A 20 -16.36 3.44 -0.89
C ALA A 20 -15.81 4.43 -1.94
N PRO A 21 -15.90 5.76 -1.76
CA PRO A 21 -15.20 6.72 -2.62
C PRO A 21 -13.69 6.48 -2.70
N ALA A 22 -13.03 6.24 -1.57
CA ALA A 22 -11.59 5.98 -1.54
C ALA A 22 -11.22 4.68 -2.28
N ALA A 23 -12.01 3.62 -2.13
CA ALA A 23 -11.79 2.35 -2.83
C ALA A 23 -11.86 2.51 -4.36
N ARG A 24 -12.76 3.36 -4.87
CA ARG A 24 -12.83 3.66 -6.31
C ARG A 24 -11.58 4.37 -6.80
N LEU A 25 -11.17 5.44 -6.12
CA LEU A 25 -9.97 6.22 -6.48
C LEU A 25 -8.70 5.38 -6.39
N HIS A 26 -8.60 4.51 -5.38
CA HIS A 26 -7.49 3.57 -5.23
C HIS A 26 -7.43 2.56 -6.39
N ARG A 27 -8.57 2.05 -6.87
CA ARG A 27 -8.61 1.18 -8.05
C ARG A 27 -8.10 1.90 -9.30
N GLU A 28 -8.51 3.15 -9.50
CA GLU A 28 -8.00 3.98 -10.61
C GLU A 28 -6.49 4.21 -10.46
N TRP A 29 -5.95 4.31 -9.24
CA TRP A 29 -4.51 4.38 -9.00
C TRP A 29 -3.80 3.08 -9.38
N LEU A 30 -4.34 1.91 -9.03
CA LEU A 30 -3.77 0.61 -9.40
C LEU A 30 -3.72 0.43 -10.92
N GLU A 31 -4.78 0.82 -11.63
CA GLU A 31 -4.84 0.79 -13.10
C GLU A 31 -3.75 1.67 -13.74
N ARG A 32 -3.49 2.86 -13.17
CA ARG A 32 -2.40 3.74 -13.64
C ARG A 32 -1.01 3.17 -13.37
N HIS A 33 -0.87 2.30 -12.38
CA HIS A 33 0.40 1.71 -11.93
C HIS A 33 0.45 0.19 -12.16
N GLU A 34 -0.08 -0.27 -13.30
CA GLU A 34 -0.18 -1.70 -13.65
C GLU A 34 1.16 -2.45 -13.56
N GLY A 35 2.30 -1.79 -13.81
CA GLY A 35 3.63 -2.40 -13.69
C GLY A 35 4.02 -2.76 -12.25
N LEU A 36 3.43 -2.09 -11.25
CA LEU A 36 3.56 -2.43 -9.84
C LEU A 36 2.46 -3.42 -9.43
N ALA A 37 1.20 -3.12 -9.76
CA ALA A 37 0.05 -3.93 -9.36
C ALA A 37 0.04 -5.33 -9.99
N GLY A 38 0.56 -5.47 -11.21
CA GLY A 38 0.62 -6.75 -11.94
C GLY A 38 1.60 -7.77 -11.37
N ALA A 39 2.38 -7.42 -10.33
CA ALA A 39 3.24 -8.36 -9.62
C ALA A 39 2.46 -9.36 -8.77
N VAL A 40 1.20 -9.06 -8.42
CA VAL A 40 0.34 -9.88 -7.57
C VAL A 40 -0.96 -10.20 -8.31
N ASP A 41 -1.49 -11.41 -8.11
CA ASP A 41 -2.80 -11.78 -8.64
C ASP A 41 -3.90 -10.86 -8.06
N ALA A 42 -4.80 -10.36 -8.92
CA ALA A 42 -5.81 -9.41 -8.51
C ALA A 42 -6.75 -9.95 -7.41
N ALA A 43 -7.09 -11.24 -7.45
CA ALA A 43 -7.91 -11.86 -6.42
C ALA A 43 -7.14 -12.11 -5.12
N VAL A 44 -5.80 -12.13 -5.15
CA VAL A 44 -4.96 -12.08 -3.94
C VAL A 44 -5.00 -10.69 -3.35
N TYR A 45 -4.74 -9.65 -4.17
CA TYR A 45 -4.72 -8.26 -3.73
C TYR A 45 -6.07 -7.83 -3.12
N ASP A 46 -7.19 -8.21 -3.75
CA ASP A 46 -8.54 -7.89 -3.26
C ASP A 46 -8.81 -8.43 -1.85
N ARG A 47 -8.17 -9.55 -1.45
CA ARG A 47 -8.33 -10.12 -0.10
C ARG A 47 -7.61 -9.33 0.99
N TRP A 48 -6.64 -8.49 0.64
CA TRP A 48 -5.97 -7.63 1.61
C TRP A 48 -6.89 -6.49 2.09
N ASP A 49 -7.91 -6.14 1.29
CA ASP A 49 -8.89 -5.08 1.60
C ASP A 49 -8.20 -3.77 2.05
N VAL A 50 -7.21 -3.33 1.26
CA VAL A 50 -6.42 -2.13 1.53
C VAL A 50 -7.28 -0.89 1.84
N PRO A 51 -8.41 -0.63 1.13
CA PRO A 51 -9.29 0.49 1.49
C PRO A 51 -9.91 0.40 2.89
N ARG A 52 -10.18 -0.82 3.39
CA ARG A 52 -10.64 -1.01 4.77
C ARG A 52 -9.52 -0.71 5.76
N LEU A 53 -8.30 -1.17 5.48
CA LEU A 53 -7.14 -0.88 6.33
C LEU A 53 -6.88 0.62 6.40
N ALA A 54 -6.93 1.32 5.26
CA ALA A 54 -6.80 2.77 5.20
C ALA A 54 -7.86 3.48 6.07
N ALA A 55 -9.12 3.05 5.97
CA ALA A 55 -10.20 3.65 6.77
C ALA A 55 -10.02 3.45 8.28
N LEU A 56 -9.44 2.32 8.71
CA LEU A 56 -9.16 2.02 10.11
C LEU A 56 -7.91 2.73 10.65
N THR A 57 -6.93 3.01 9.80
CA THR A 57 -5.63 3.60 10.19
C THR A 57 -5.58 5.12 10.05
N SER A 58 -6.45 5.68 9.20
CA SER A 58 -6.62 7.12 8.98
C SER A 58 -8.07 7.57 9.14
N PRO A 59 -8.71 7.35 10.31
CA PRO A 59 -10.14 7.59 10.49
C PRO A 59 -10.54 9.08 10.41
N ASP A 60 -9.60 9.99 10.68
CA ASP A 60 -9.85 11.43 10.82
C ASP A 60 -9.21 12.27 9.70
N CYS A 61 -8.71 11.66 8.63
CA CYS A 61 -8.16 12.41 7.50
C CYS A 61 -9.26 13.15 6.72
N ALA A 62 -8.90 14.11 5.86
CA ALA A 62 -9.89 14.69 4.96
C ALA A 62 -10.41 13.64 3.97
N THR A 63 -11.64 13.79 3.48
CA THR A 63 -12.28 12.85 2.53
C THR A 63 -11.41 12.57 1.28
N GLY A 64 -10.63 13.55 0.81
CA GLY A 64 -9.71 13.37 -0.32
C GLY A 64 -8.42 12.60 0.02
N ASP A 65 -7.99 12.63 1.28
CA ASP A 65 -6.72 12.07 1.73
C ASP A 65 -6.82 10.56 1.99
N LEU A 66 -8.03 10.03 2.20
CA LEU A 66 -8.22 8.60 2.44
C LEU A 66 -7.79 7.74 1.24
N ALA A 67 -8.00 8.23 0.02
CA ALA A 67 -7.54 7.56 -1.19
C ALA A 67 -6.00 7.52 -1.24
N LEU A 68 -5.33 8.61 -0.88
CA LEU A 68 -3.87 8.65 -0.78
C LEU A 68 -3.35 7.69 0.31
N ALA A 69 -4.04 7.58 1.44
CA ALA A 69 -3.70 6.60 2.47
C ALA A 69 -3.83 5.16 1.95
N ALA A 70 -4.87 4.86 1.16
CA ALA A 70 -5.03 3.56 0.52
C ALA A 70 -3.94 3.30 -0.53
N ASP A 71 -3.59 4.28 -1.36
CA ASP A 71 -2.51 4.18 -2.35
C ASP A 71 -1.15 3.91 -1.67
N LEU A 72 -0.86 4.63 -0.58
CA LEU A 72 0.36 4.44 0.19
C LEU A 72 0.45 3.05 0.83
N LEU A 73 -0.64 2.58 1.44
CA LEU A 73 -0.69 1.22 2.00
C LEU A 73 -0.55 0.18 0.89
N GLY A 74 -1.25 0.34 -0.23
CA GLY A 74 -1.13 -0.53 -1.39
C GLY A 74 0.31 -0.59 -1.92
N PHE A 75 0.99 0.55 -2.01
CA PHE A 75 2.42 0.60 -2.33
C PHE A 75 3.26 -0.20 -1.34
N TYR A 76 3.04 -0.08 -0.02
CA TYR A 76 3.79 -0.86 0.96
C TYR A 76 3.65 -2.37 0.76
N PHE A 77 2.44 -2.88 0.60
CA PHE A 77 2.22 -4.31 0.37
C PHE A 77 2.85 -4.78 -0.94
N LEU A 78 2.59 -4.09 -2.06
CA LEU A 78 3.11 -4.49 -3.37
C LEU A 78 4.64 -4.39 -3.46
N PHE A 79 5.23 -3.38 -2.82
CA PHE A 79 6.68 -3.20 -2.79
C PHE A 79 7.35 -4.31 -1.98
N ASP A 80 6.83 -4.64 -0.80
CA ASP A 80 7.39 -5.69 0.06
C ASP A 80 7.25 -7.08 -0.58
N ASP A 81 6.07 -7.39 -1.14
CA ASP A 81 5.82 -8.64 -1.89
C ASP A 81 6.79 -8.84 -3.07
N GLY A 82 7.29 -7.75 -3.68
CA GLY A 82 8.32 -7.83 -4.71
C GLY A 82 9.62 -8.50 -4.24
N PHE A 83 9.91 -8.45 -2.94
CA PHE A 83 11.06 -9.09 -2.32
C PHE A 83 10.78 -10.53 -1.85
N ASP A 84 9.53 -11.00 -1.81
CA ASP A 84 9.16 -12.39 -1.51
C ASP A 84 9.48 -13.39 -2.65
N THR A 85 10.52 -13.06 -3.42
CA THR A 85 11.03 -13.81 -4.56
C THR A 85 12.52 -14.14 -4.37
N GLY A 86 13.19 -14.62 -5.41
CA GLY A 86 14.65 -14.75 -5.40
C GLY A 86 15.38 -13.43 -5.12
N LEU A 87 14.76 -12.29 -5.42
CA LEU A 87 15.34 -10.96 -5.19
C LEU A 87 15.57 -10.66 -3.70
N GLY A 88 14.65 -11.02 -2.81
CA GLY A 88 14.80 -10.77 -1.37
C GLY A 88 15.96 -11.55 -0.72
N ARG A 89 16.50 -12.55 -1.42
CA ARG A 89 17.70 -13.30 -0.99
C ARG A 89 19.00 -12.72 -1.55
N ALA A 90 18.93 -11.63 -2.32
CA ALA A 90 20.07 -10.95 -2.92
C ALA A 90 20.26 -9.55 -2.30
N PRO A 91 20.81 -9.45 -1.08
CA PRO A 91 20.83 -8.19 -0.31
C PRO A 91 21.53 -7.04 -1.03
N ALA A 92 22.57 -7.30 -1.83
CA ALA A 92 23.22 -6.28 -2.64
C ALA A 92 22.26 -5.67 -3.70
N ARG A 93 21.41 -6.50 -4.32
CA ARG A 93 20.41 -6.03 -5.29
C ARG A 93 19.26 -5.30 -4.62
N VAL A 94 18.82 -5.77 -3.44
CA VAL A 94 17.84 -5.05 -2.62
C VAL A 94 18.39 -3.66 -2.26
N ALA A 95 19.65 -3.56 -1.82
CA ALA A 95 20.29 -2.29 -1.51
C ALA A 95 20.32 -1.33 -2.71
N GLU A 96 20.59 -1.82 -3.93
CA GLU A 96 20.51 -1.01 -5.15
C GLU A 96 19.10 -0.42 -5.36
N VAL A 97 18.05 -1.22 -5.17
CA VAL A 97 16.65 -0.78 -5.30
C VAL A 97 16.31 0.27 -4.24
N CYS A 98 16.59 -0.02 -2.97
CA CYS A 98 16.30 0.91 -1.86
C CYS A 98 17.08 2.22 -1.98
N THR A 99 18.32 2.18 -2.47
CA THR A 99 19.13 3.39 -2.70
C THR A 99 18.46 4.31 -3.73
N ARG A 100 17.95 3.75 -4.83
CA ARG A 100 17.24 4.51 -5.88
C ARG A 100 15.94 5.13 -5.37
N LEU A 101 15.17 4.38 -4.58
CA LEU A 101 13.95 4.91 -3.95
C LEU A 101 14.26 6.03 -2.95
N THR A 102 15.34 5.88 -2.18
CA THR A 102 15.78 6.91 -1.23
C THR A 102 16.23 8.18 -1.94
N ALA A 103 16.96 8.06 -3.06
CA ALA A 103 17.35 9.22 -3.88
C ALA A 103 16.15 10.01 -4.41
N LEU A 104 15.05 9.34 -4.80
CA LEU A 104 13.80 10.01 -5.19
C LEU A 104 13.23 10.87 -4.06
N LEU A 105 13.26 10.38 -2.82
CA LEU A 105 12.78 11.13 -1.65
C LEU A 105 13.64 12.36 -1.33
N HIS A 106 14.93 12.33 -1.69
CA HIS A 106 15.85 13.46 -1.50
C HIS A 106 15.92 14.41 -2.70
N GLY A 107 15.20 14.14 -3.79
CA GLY A 107 15.20 14.97 -5.00
C GLY A 107 16.37 14.71 -5.95
N ASP A 108 17.19 13.70 -5.68
CA ASP A 108 18.31 13.27 -6.52
C ASP A 108 17.88 12.26 -7.62
N GLY A 109 16.60 11.90 -7.64
CA GLY A 109 16.03 11.00 -8.63
C GLY A 109 15.56 11.70 -9.92
N PRO A 110 15.12 10.93 -10.93
CA PRO A 110 14.52 11.49 -12.13
C PRO A 110 13.30 12.35 -11.79
N ALA A 111 13.08 13.41 -12.57
CA ALA A 111 11.89 14.24 -12.43
C ALA A 111 10.62 13.38 -12.60
N PRO A 112 9.53 13.65 -11.86
CA PRO A 112 8.26 12.95 -12.04
C PRO A 112 7.84 12.92 -13.51
N GLY A 113 7.65 11.73 -14.07
CA GLY A 113 7.24 11.53 -15.47
C GLY A 113 8.39 11.44 -16.50
N ALA A 114 9.65 11.62 -16.11
CA ALA A 114 10.79 11.27 -16.94
C ALA A 114 10.90 9.73 -17.00
N ARG A 115 10.52 9.13 -18.13
CA ARG A 115 10.72 7.70 -18.43
C ARG A 115 12.09 7.47 -19.04
#